data_AF-A0A2U2BSE4-F1
#
_entry.id   AF-A0A2U2BSE4-F1
#
_cell.length_a   1.000
_cell.length_b   1.000
_cell.length_c   1.000
_cell.angle_alpha   90.00
_cell.angle_beta   90.00
_cell.angle_gamma   90.00
#
_symmetry.space_group_name_H-M   'P 1'
#
loop_
_entity.id
_entity.type
_entity.pdbx_description
1 polymer ?
#
loop_
_entity_poly.entity_id
_entity_poly.type
_entity_poly.pdbx_seq_one_letter_code
_entity_poly.pdbx_strand_id
1 'polypeptide(L)'
;MPAPEVAARVRESLSALKSSDFKDAQVMEVLKLAHQLTDTMQVFFGSLDRSINEEFQYIADYISRTRDEISKLRPNDIKEQQIPSAGTELEAVVTDTEKATEAIMQEAEGLLGAEPDDLDSYKAEVDAAMMRIIESCSFQDLAGQRVSKVVASLRHVEKRVSRFAQTMGVSDAEADEDEVAEAERRRQLHLNGPAVGGPETGQEKVDEIIDKDLGQDDIDALFD
;
A
#
# COMPACT_ATOMS: atom_id res chain seq x y z
N MET A 1 30.44 -13.21 35.62
CA MET A 1 30.67 -12.47 36.88
C MET A 1 30.27 -11.03 36.64
N PRO A 2 29.32 -10.46 37.40
CA PRO A 2 29.04 -9.04 37.34
C PRO A 2 30.30 -8.21 37.60
N ALA A 3 30.51 -7.14 36.82
CA ALA A 3 31.63 -6.22 36.95
C ALA A 3 31.98 -5.76 38.39
N PRO A 4 31.00 -5.50 39.28
CA PRO A 4 31.31 -5.16 40.68
C PRO A 4 32.02 -6.28 41.46
N GLU A 5 31.77 -7.54 41.12
CA GLU A 5 32.34 -8.70 41.81
C GLU A 5 33.83 -8.90 41.44
N VAL A 6 34.20 -8.60 40.19
CA VAL A 6 35.60 -8.59 39.73
C VAL A 6 36.36 -7.44 40.40
N ALA A 7 35.78 -6.24 40.44
CA ALA A 7 36.39 -5.08 41.10
C ALA A 7 36.58 -5.29 42.61
N ALA A 8 35.62 -5.93 43.29
CA ALA A 8 35.72 -6.29 44.71
C ALA A 8 36.89 -7.24 44.98
N ARG A 9 37.04 -8.29 44.15
CA ARG A 9 38.14 -9.26 44.24
C ARG A 9 39.52 -8.65 44.01
N VAL A 10 39.62 -7.71 43.06
CA VAL A 10 40.87 -7.00 42.79
C VAL A 10 41.25 -6.09 43.96
N ARG A 11 40.29 -5.40 44.60
CA ARG A 11 40.53 -4.62 45.83
C ARG A 11 40.99 -5.48 46.99
N GLU A 12 40.34 -6.61 47.22
CA GLU A 12 40.70 -7.55 48.27
C GLU A 12 42.14 -8.08 48.09
N SER A 13 42.51 -8.38 46.85
CA SER A 13 43.88 -8.81 46.51
C SER A 13 44.91 -7.70 46.72
N LEU A 14 44.57 -6.46 46.36
CA LEU A 14 45.44 -5.29 46.55
C LEU A 14 45.56 -4.88 48.03
N SER A 15 44.50 -5.00 48.83
CA SER A 15 44.55 -4.71 50.26
C SER A 15 45.40 -5.75 51.01
N ALA A 16 45.30 -7.02 50.63
CA ALA A 16 46.15 -8.10 51.14
C ALA A 16 47.64 -7.88 50.82
N LEU A 17 47.95 -7.38 49.61
CA LEU A 17 49.32 -7.03 49.22
C LEU A 17 49.85 -5.81 50.01
N LYS A 18 48.99 -4.83 50.33
CA LYS A 18 49.36 -3.63 51.11
C LYS A 18 49.68 -3.95 52.59
N SER A 19 49.10 -5.00 53.16
CA SER A 19 49.40 -5.46 54.53
C SER A 19 50.71 -6.24 54.65
N SER A 20 51.35 -6.57 53.53
CA SER A 20 52.65 -7.23 53.50
C SER A 20 53.76 -6.17 53.56
N ASP A 21 54.70 -6.32 54.50
CA ASP A 21 55.77 -5.34 54.78
C ASP A 21 56.81 -5.29 53.64
N PHE A 22 56.52 -4.50 52.60
CA PHE A 22 57.43 -4.29 51.47
C PHE A 22 58.26 -3.02 51.68
N LYS A 23 59.59 -3.18 51.80
CA LYS A 23 60.54 -2.09 52.08
C LYS A 23 60.90 -1.22 50.86
N ASP A 24 60.44 -1.57 49.66
CA ASP A 24 60.81 -0.90 48.41
C ASP A 24 59.74 0.09 47.94
N ALA A 25 60.13 1.36 47.79
CA ALA A 25 59.28 2.44 47.28
C ALA A 25 58.65 2.11 45.91
N GLN A 26 59.35 1.30 45.09
CA GLN A 26 58.88 0.84 43.78
C GLN A 26 57.67 -0.10 43.88
N VAL A 27 57.63 -0.99 44.89
CA VAL A 27 56.51 -1.93 45.07
C VAL A 27 55.24 -1.17 45.51
N MET A 28 55.40 -0.16 46.37
CA MET A 28 54.30 0.72 46.77
C MET A 28 53.75 1.58 45.63
N GLU A 29 54.61 1.95 44.67
CA GLU A 29 54.23 2.69 43.46
C GLU A 29 53.42 1.81 42.49
N VAL A 30 53.85 0.56 42.28
CA VAL A 30 53.09 -0.45 41.50
C VAL A 30 51.72 -0.73 42.13
N LEU A 31 51.65 -0.85 43.47
CA LEU A 31 50.40 -1.04 44.21
C LEU A 31 49.44 0.15 44.07
N LYS A 32 49.96 1.39 44.10
CA LYS A 32 49.18 2.61 43.82
C LYS A 32 48.64 2.62 42.40
N LEU A 33 49.46 2.28 41.42
CA LEU A 33 49.07 2.25 40.01
C LEU A 33 47.97 1.20 39.77
N ALA A 34 48.10 0.03 40.39
CA ALA A 34 47.10 -1.03 40.32
C ALA A 34 45.77 -0.63 41.00
N HIS A 35 45.83 0.10 42.12
CA HIS A 35 44.62 0.70 42.73
C HIS A 35 43.96 1.71 41.80
N GLN A 36 44.73 2.63 41.20
CA GLN A 36 44.21 3.61 40.24
C GLN A 36 43.56 2.94 39.02
N LEU A 37 44.18 1.87 38.49
CA LEU A 37 43.63 1.08 37.40
C LEU A 37 42.29 0.42 37.79
N THR A 38 42.20 -0.10 39.02
CA THR A 38 40.98 -0.74 39.54
C THR A 38 39.85 0.28 39.70
N ASP A 39 40.15 1.45 40.24
CA ASP A 39 39.17 2.53 40.41
C ASP A 39 38.68 3.07 39.06
N THR A 40 39.58 3.23 38.08
CA THR A 40 39.19 3.62 36.71
C THR A 40 38.37 2.53 36.01
N MET A 41 38.72 1.25 36.16
CA MET A 41 37.92 0.13 35.64
C MET A 41 36.51 0.12 36.23
N GLN A 42 36.33 0.43 37.52
CA GLN A 42 35.01 0.45 38.14
C GLN A 42 34.13 1.58 37.58
N VAL A 43 34.70 2.76 37.34
CA VAL A 43 34.00 3.87 36.68
C VAL A 43 33.66 3.50 35.23
N PHE A 44 34.60 2.90 34.51
CA PHE A 44 34.40 2.45 33.13
C PHE A 44 33.26 1.43 33.01
N PHE A 45 33.27 0.37 33.83
CA PHE A 45 32.20 -0.63 33.82
C PHE A 45 30.86 -0.07 34.28
N GLY A 46 30.83 0.83 35.27
CA GLY A 46 29.60 1.52 35.65
C GLY A 46 29.00 2.35 34.52
N SER A 47 29.85 3.01 33.72
CA SER A 47 29.40 3.75 32.53
C SER A 47 28.91 2.84 31.40
N LEU A 48 29.59 1.70 31.18
CA LEU A 48 29.19 0.68 30.21
C LEU A 48 27.87 0.03 30.58
N ASP A 49 27.70 -0.40 31.84
CA ASP A 49 26.46 -1.01 32.32
C ASP A 49 25.30 -0.03 32.14
N ARG A 50 25.51 1.26 32.46
CA ARG A 50 24.49 2.30 32.23
C ARG A 50 24.17 2.46 30.74
N SER A 51 25.17 2.57 29.89
CA SER A 51 25.00 2.70 28.43
C SER A 51 24.23 1.51 27.86
N ILE A 52 24.60 0.30 28.24
CA ILE A 52 23.94 -0.94 27.78
C ILE A 52 22.49 -1.00 28.27
N ASN A 53 22.23 -0.64 29.53
CA ASN A 53 20.85 -0.58 30.04
C ASN A 53 20.02 0.48 29.31
N GLU A 54 20.58 1.65 29.01
CA GLU A 54 19.93 2.71 28.24
C GLU A 54 19.62 2.23 26.80
N GLU A 55 20.54 1.50 26.15
CA GLU A 55 20.32 0.90 24.83
C GLU A 55 19.25 -0.21 24.85
N PHE A 56 19.28 -1.11 25.84
CA PHE A 56 18.25 -2.15 25.96
C PHE A 56 16.87 -1.55 26.24
N GLN A 57 16.80 -0.51 27.07
CA GLN A 57 15.55 0.21 27.32
C GLN A 57 15.05 0.86 26.04
N TYR A 58 15.93 1.50 25.27
CA TYR A 58 15.60 2.07 23.97
C TYR A 58 15.06 1.02 22.99
N ILE A 59 15.71 -0.14 22.88
CA ILE A 59 15.27 -1.23 22.01
C ILE A 59 13.91 -1.80 22.49
N ALA A 60 13.73 -1.99 23.80
CA ALA A 60 12.47 -2.48 24.36
C ALA A 60 11.32 -1.50 24.08
N ASP A 61 11.55 -0.20 24.27
CA ASP A 61 10.58 0.85 23.98
C ASP A 61 10.25 0.89 22.48
N TYR A 62 11.27 0.75 21.61
CA TYR A 62 11.09 0.68 20.16
C TYR A 62 10.24 -0.52 19.75
N ILE A 63 10.56 -1.72 20.23
CA ILE A 63 9.78 -2.95 19.96
C ILE A 63 8.34 -2.81 20.44
N SER A 64 8.12 -2.22 21.62
CA SER A 64 6.78 -1.97 22.15
C SER A 64 5.98 -1.03 21.24
N ARG A 65 6.59 0.08 20.82
CA ARG A 65 5.94 1.03 19.88
C ARG A 65 5.63 0.38 18.55
N THR A 66 6.57 -0.39 17.99
CA THR A 66 6.36 -1.14 16.74
C THR A 66 5.21 -2.13 16.88
N ARG A 67 5.13 -2.89 17.98
CA ARG A 67 4.01 -3.81 18.24
C ARG A 67 2.66 -3.09 18.28
N ASP A 68 2.61 -1.93 18.93
CA ASP A 68 1.39 -1.12 19.01
C ASP A 68 0.97 -0.60 17.63
N GLU A 69 1.90 -0.16 16.80
CA GLU A 69 1.60 0.30 15.43
C GLU A 69 1.16 -0.85 14.51
N ILE A 70 1.79 -2.03 14.62
CA ILE A 70 1.34 -3.25 13.90
C ILE A 70 -0.10 -3.62 14.33
N SER A 71 -0.41 -3.53 15.62
CA SER A 71 -1.76 -3.78 16.11
C SER A 71 -2.77 -2.78 15.54
N LYS A 72 -2.41 -1.49 15.48
CA LYS A 72 -3.24 -0.41 14.90
C LYS A 72 -3.43 -0.52 13.39
N LEU A 73 -2.53 -1.19 12.66
CA LEU A 73 -2.74 -1.53 11.25
C LEU A 73 -3.93 -2.48 11.08
N ARG A 74 -4.20 -3.33 12.09
CA ARG A 74 -5.21 -4.39 12.06
C ARG A 74 -5.13 -5.23 10.77
N PRO A 75 -3.98 -5.87 10.49
CA PRO A 75 -3.75 -6.58 9.22
C PRO A 75 -4.76 -7.71 8.96
N ASN A 76 -5.22 -8.40 10.01
CA ASN A 76 -6.24 -9.44 9.88
C ASN A 76 -7.60 -8.86 9.45
N ASP A 77 -7.99 -7.68 9.96
CA ASP A 77 -9.23 -6.99 9.53
C ASP A 77 -9.17 -6.61 8.04
N ILE A 78 -7.98 -6.18 7.58
CA ILE A 78 -7.77 -5.86 6.16
C ILE A 78 -7.89 -7.12 5.30
N LYS A 79 -7.21 -8.19 5.70
CA LYS A 79 -7.14 -9.46 4.96
C LYS A 79 -8.45 -10.23 4.95
N GLU A 80 -9.16 -10.26 6.07
CA GLU A 80 -10.34 -11.11 6.26
C GLU A 80 -11.65 -10.38 5.93
N GLN A 81 -11.68 -9.05 5.98
CA GLN A 81 -12.92 -8.27 5.80
C GLN A 81 -12.82 -7.23 4.69
N GLN A 82 -11.88 -6.29 4.76
CA GLN A 82 -11.84 -5.14 3.83
C GLN A 82 -11.60 -5.57 2.38
N ILE A 83 -10.54 -6.36 2.13
CA ILE A 83 -10.18 -6.79 0.78
C ILE A 83 -11.21 -7.78 0.23
N PRO A 84 -11.64 -8.84 0.96
CA PRO A 84 -12.66 -9.75 0.46
C PRO A 84 -14.00 -9.05 0.19
N SER A 85 -14.44 -8.15 1.08
CA SER A 85 -15.68 -7.41 0.86
C SER A 85 -15.59 -6.51 -0.37
N ALA A 86 -14.46 -5.85 -0.60
CA ALA A 86 -14.25 -5.05 -1.82
C ALA A 86 -14.28 -5.95 -3.08
N GLY A 87 -13.69 -7.14 -3.03
CA GLY A 87 -13.75 -8.13 -4.11
C GLY A 87 -15.18 -8.54 -4.43
N THR A 88 -15.98 -8.90 -3.41
CA THR A 88 -17.40 -9.27 -3.60
C THR A 88 -18.22 -8.12 -4.20
N GLU A 89 -17.97 -6.87 -3.79
CA GLU A 89 -18.65 -5.73 -4.40
C GLU A 89 -18.28 -5.55 -5.88
N LEU A 90 -17.01 -5.74 -6.26
CA LEU A 90 -16.58 -5.68 -7.66
C LEU A 90 -17.17 -6.82 -8.50
N GLU A 91 -17.20 -8.05 -7.98
CA GLU A 91 -17.86 -9.19 -8.65
C GLU A 91 -19.36 -8.93 -8.86
N ALA A 92 -20.01 -8.33 -7.87
CA ALA A 92 -21.41 -7.95 -7.98
C ALA A 92 -21.63 -6.85 -9.02
N VAL A 93 -20.73 -5.87 -9.13
CA VAL A 93 -20.77 -4.87 -10.22
C VAL A 93 -20.75 -5.58 -11.57
N VAL A 94 -19.79 -6.48 -11.80
CA VAL A 94 -19.69 -7.21 -13.08
C VAL A 94 -20.97 -7.98 -13.36
N THR A 95 -21.44 -8.77 -12.38
CA THR A 95 -22.65 -9.59 -12.53
C THR A 95 -23.91 -8.75 -12.81
N ASP A 96 -24.09 -7.65 -12.08
CA ASP A 96 -25.26 -6.78 -12.23
C ASP A 96 -25.19 -6.04 -13.59
N THR A 97 -24.00 -5.64 -14.03
CA THR A 97 -23.80 -5.02 -15.36
C THR A 97 -24.08 -6.00 -16.49
N GLU A 98 -23.59 -7.25 -16.41
CA GLU A 98 -23.85 -8.28 -17.42
C GLU A 98 -25.33 -8.58 -17.55
N LYS A 99 -26.05 -8.75 -16.43
CA LYS A 99 -27.49 -9.00 -16.43
C LYS A 99 -28.27 -7.84 -17.07
N ALA A 100 -27.89 -6.61 -16.76
CA ALA A 100 -28.57 -5.45 -17.30
C ALA A 100 -28.27 -5.27 -18.80
N THR A 101 -27.02 -5.51 -19.23
CA THR A 101 -26.68 -5.50 -20.66
C THR A 101 -27.42 -6.58 -21.42
N GLU A 102 -27.52 -7.80 -20.87
CA GLU A 102 -28.30 -8.88 -21.45
C GLU A 102 -29.77 -8.49 -21.61
N ALA A 103 -30.39 -7.92 -20.57
CA ALA A 103 -31.77 -7.43 -20.64
C ALA A 103 -31.96 -6.34 -21.71
N ILE A 104 -31.03 -5.38 -21.80
CA ILE A 104 -31.06 -4.33 -22.81
C ILE A 104 -30.97 -4.92 -24.22
N MET A 105 -30.05 -5.87 -24.45
CA MET A 105 -29.90 -6.52 -25.75
C MET A 105 -31.12 -7.34 -26.11
N GLN A 106 -31.71 -8.09 -25.18
CA GLN A 106 -32.94 -8.86 -25.42
C GLN A 106 -34.12 -7.97 -25.84
N GLU A 107 -34.29 -6.81 -25.21
CA GLU A 107 -35.34 -5.85 -25.59
C GLU A 107 -35.07 -5.23 -26.98
N ALA A 108 -33.81 -4.92 -27.28
CA ALA A 108 -33.43 -4.38 -28.58
C ALA A 108 -33.59 -5.41 -29.71
N GLU A 109 -33.18 -6.66 -29.48
CA GLU A 109 -33.35 -7.79 -30.41
C GLU A 109 -34.83 -8.10 -30.65
N GLY A 110 -35.64 -8.11 -29.59
CA GLY A 110 -37.08 -8.30 -29.67
C GLY A 110 -37.73 -7.24 -30.57
N LEU A 111 -37.32 -5.98 -30.42
CA LEU A 111 -37.82 -4.89 -31.26
C LEU A 111 -37.34 -4.97 -32.71
N LEU A 112 -36.10 -5.40 -32.94
CA LEU A 112 -35.56 -5.58 -34.29
C LEU A 112 -36.27 -6.70 -35.07
N GLY A 113 -36.69 -7.75 -34.36
CA GLY A 113 -37.42 -8.88 -34.90
C GLY A 113 -38.94 -8.72 -34.92
N ALA A 114 -39.48 -7.58 -34.49
CA ALA A 114 -40.91 -7.34 -34.46
C ALA A 114 -41.49 -7.21 -35.88
N GLU A 115 -42.57 -7.94 -36.15
CA GLU A 115 -43.38 -7.82 -37.38
C GLU A 115 -44.78 -7.30 -37.03
N PRO A 116 -44.94 -5.98 -36.82
CA PRO A 116 -46.20 -5.40 -36.39
C PRO A 116 -47.24 -5.35 -37.52
N ASP A 117 -48.49 -5.63 -37.19
CA ASP A 117 -49.63 -5.59 -38.13
C ASP A 117 -50.01 -4.15 -38.54
N ASP A 118 -49.76 -3.18 -37.66
CA ASP A 118 -50.07 -1.76 -37.86
C ASP A 118 -49.11 -0.83 -37.09
N LEU A 119 -49.11 0.46 -37.45
CA LEU A 119 -48.20 1.46 -36.90
C LEU A 119 -48.47 1.78 -35.41
N ASP A 120 -49.73 1.76 -34.97
CA ASP A 120 -50.08 2.06 -33.58
C ASP A 120 -49.60 0.93 -32.65
N SER A 121 -49.76 -0.33 -33.10
CA SER A 121 -49.23 -1.51 -32.42
C SER A 121 -47.71 -1.47 -32.32
N TYR A 122 -47.00 -1.16 -33.41
CA TYR A 122 -45.54 -0.99 -33.38
C TYR A 122 -45.10 0.09 -32.41
N LYS A 123 -45.76 1.26 -32.44
CA LYS A 123 -45.41 2.37 -31.55
C LYS A 123 -45.58 1.98 -30.08
N ALA A 124 -46.66 1.28 -29.72
CA ALA A 124 -46.88 0.81 -28.35
C ALA A 124 -45.79 -0.19 -27.90
N GLU A 125 -45.34 -1.06 -28.80
CA GLU A 125 -44.27 -2.01 -28.54
C GLU A 125 -42.91 -1.33 -28.36
N VAL A 126 -42.57 -0.36 -29.22
CA VAL A 126 -41.38 0.49 -29.08
C VAL A 126 -41.40 1.23 -27.74
N ASP A 127 -42.50 1.90 -27.40
CA ASP A 127 -42.61 2.68 -26.15
C ASP A 127 -42.41 1.77 -24.93
N ALA A 128 -42.97 0.55 -24.96
CA ALA A 128 -42.81 -0.42 -23.89
C ALA A 128 -41.38 -0.97 -23.78
N ALA A 129 -40.73 -1.30 -24.90
CA ALA A 129 -39.34 -1.77 -24.94
C ALA A 129 -38.38 -0.67 -24.45
N MET A 130 -38.57 0.58 -24.89
CA MET A 130 -37.76 1.71 -24.44
C MET A 130 -37.90 1.96 -22.93
N MET A 131 -39.10 1.83 -22.36
CA MET A 131 -39.28 1.90 -20.91
C MET A 131 -38.47 0.83 -20.18
N ARG A 132 -38.51 -0.43 -20.64
CA ARG A 132 -37.75 -1.54 -20.03
C ARG A 132 -36.23 -1.36 -20.17
N ILE A 133 -35.76 -0.83 -21.31
CA ILE A 133 -34.34 -0.49 -21.51
C ILE A 133 -33.91 0.61 -20.52
N ILE A 134 -34.69 1.69 -20.40
CA ILE A 134 -34.39 2.79 -19.46
C ILE A 134 -34.38 2.29 -18.02
N GLU A 135 -35.34 1.44 -17.64
CA GLU A 135 -35.36 0.80 -16.32
C GLU A 135 -34.14 -0.07 -16.10
N SER A 136 -33.74 -0.86 -17.10
CA SER A 136 -32.55 -1.71 -17.02
C SER A 136 -31.29 -0.87 -16.81
N CYS A 137 -31.14 0.26 -17.50
CA CYS A 137 -30.01 1.20 -17.34
C CYS A 137 -29.82 1.75 -15.92
N SER A 138 -30.80 1.62 -15.03
CA SER A 138 -30.65 1.95 -13.60
C SER A 138 -29.57 1.12 -12.89
N PHE A 139 -29.08 0.03 -13.49
CA PHE A 139 -27.92 -0.72 -13.01
C PHE A 139 -26.69 0.17 -12.76
N GLN A 140 -26.55 1.26 -13.51
CA GLN A 140 -25.42 2.20 -13.36
C GLN A 140 -25.37 2.84 -11.98
N ASP A 141 -26.51 3.17 -11.38
CA ASP A 141 -26.56 3.74 -10.03
C ASP A 141 -26.05 2.72 -9.01
N LEU A 142 -26.53 1.47 -9.09
CA LEU A 142 -26.09 0.40 -8.22
C LEU A 142 -24.59 0.11 -8.39
N ALA A 143 -24.11 0.06 -9.64
CA ALA A 143 -22.68 -0.09 -9.94
C ALA A 143 -21.85 1.05 -9.33
N GLY A 144 -22.31 2.31 -9.48
CA GLY A 144 -21.64 3.49 -8.91
C GLY A 144 -21.57 3.46 -7.38
N GLN A 145 -22.64 3.04 -6.71
CA GLN A 145 -22.67 2.88 -5.25
C GLN A 145 -21.70 1.80 -4.77
N ARG A 146 -21.68 0.64 -5.44
CA ARG A 146 -20.75 -0.47 -5.11
C ARG A 146 -19.29 -0.08 -5.32
N VAL A 147 -18.97 0.54 -6.47
CA VAL A 147 -17.61 1.06 -6.74
C VAL A 147 -17.21 2.09 -5.69
N SER A 148 -18.12 2.99 -5.29
CA SER A 148 -17.85 3.96 -4.23
C SER A 148 -17.51 3.29 -2.90
N LYS A 149 -18.18 2.19 -2.55
CA LYS A 149 -17.90 1.38 -1.35
C LYS A 149 -16.53 0.69 -1.41
N VAL A 150 -16.16 0.18 -2.58
CA VAL A 150 -14.83 -0.39 -2.84
C VAL A 150 -13.75 0.67 -2.64
N VAL A 151 -13.90 1.83 -3.29
CA VAL A 151 -12.96 2.95 -3.17
C VAL A 151 -12.83 3.42 -1.72
N ALA A 152 -13.93 3.51 -0.97
CA ALA A 152 -13.90 3.86 0.45
C ALA A 152 -13.12 2.84 1.28
N SER A 153 -13.27 1.55 1.00
CA SER A 153 -12.54 0.47 1.67
C SER A 153 -11.03 0.54 1.36
N LEU A 154 -10.66 0.74 0.09
CA LEU A 154 -9.27 0.90 -0.32
C LEU A 154 -8.61 2.13 0.31
N ARG A 155 -9.29 3.29 0.35
CA ARG A 155 -8.81 4.49 1.04
C ARG A 155 -8.58 4.29 2.52
N HIS A 156 -9.43 3.47 3.16
CA HIS A 156 -9.27 3.16 4.57
C HIS A 156 -8.05 2.26 4.83
N VAL A 157 -7.81 1.29 3.96
CA VAL A 157 -6.57 0.47 3.96
C VAL A 157 -5.35 1.36 3.76
N GLU A 158 -5.36 2.19 2.71
CA GLU A 158 -4.30 3.16 2.39
C GLU A 158 -3.96 4.02 3.61
N LYS A 159 -4.95 4.65 4.24
CA LYS A 159 -4.74 5.49 5.43
C LYS A 159 -4.02 4.74 6.56
N ARG A 160 -4.35 3.46 6.79
CA ARG A 160 -3.70 2.66 7.84
C ARG A 160 -2.26 2.31 7.46
N VAL A 161 -2.02 1.96 6.21
CA VAL A 161 -0.68 1.64 5.67
C VAL A 161 0.22 2.87 5.69
N SER A 162 -0.25 4.02 5.19
CA SER A 162 0.53 5.27 5.20
C SER A 162 0.91 5.72 6.61
N ARG A 163 -0.01 5.59 7.58
CA ARG A 163 0.31 5.89 8.99
C ARG A 163 1.38 4.95 9.55
N PHE A 164 1.29 3.67 9.22
CA PHE A 164 2.29 2.68 9.65
C PHE A 164 3.66 2.99 9.05
N ALA A 165 3.74 3.23 7.74
CA ALA A 165 4.98 3.58 7.05
C ALA A 165 5.63 4.86 7.63
N GLN A 166 4.83 5.91 7.85
CA GLN A 166 5.30 7.16 8.44
C GLN A 166 5.86 6.97 9.86
N THR A 167 5.22 6.12 10.67
CA THR A 167 5.65 5.91 12.06
C THR A 167 6.90 5.03 12.14
N MET A 168 7.04 4.08 11.22
CA MET A 168 8.20 3.20 11.15
C MET A 168 9.39 3.84 10.40
N GLY A 169 9.19 4.97 9.71
CA GLY A 169 10.22 5.61 8.90
C GLY A 169 10.68 4.73 7.73
N VAL A 170 9.79 3.85 7.24
CA VAL A 170 10.08 2.94 6.14
C VAL A 170 9.98 3.72 4.85
N SER A 171 11.11 3.84 4.15
CA SER A 171 11.13 4.22 2.74
C SER A 171 10.85 2.98 1.89
N ASP A 172 10.21 3.18 0.75
CA ASP A 172 10.03 2.12 -0.22
C ASP A 172 11.39 1.56 -0.64
N ALA A 173 11.46 0.23 -0.76
CA ALA A 173 12.63 -0.43 -1.36
C ALA A 173 12.68 -0.11 -2.85
N GLU A 174 13.83 -0.39 -3.49
CA GLU A 174 13.87 -0.42 -4.95
C GLU A 174 12.85 -1.44 -5.47
N ALA A 175 12.16 -1.07 -6.54
CA ALA A 175 11.15 -1.92 -7.16
C ALA A 175 11.76 -3.27 -7.53
N ASP A 176 11.05 -4.36 -7.26
CA ASP A 176 11.54 -5.69 -7.60
C ASP A 176 11.45 -5.96 -9.12
N GLU A 177 12.07 -7.05 -9.58
CA GLU A 177 12.09 -7.42 -11.00
C GLU A 177 10.68 -7.61 -11.57
N ASP A 178 9.73 -8.09 -10.76
CA ASP A 178 8.33 -8.30 -11.17
C ASP A 178 7.59 -6.97 -11.32
N GLU A 179 7.80 -6.03 -10.41
CA GLU A 179 7.25 -4.67 -10.45
C GLU A 179 7.80 -3.88 -11.65
N VAL A 180 9.08 -4.02 -11.95
CA VAL A 180 9.71 -3.42 -13.14
C VAL A 180 9.14 -4.03 -14.41
N ALA A 181 9.07 -5.35 -14.50
CA ALA A 181 8.49 -6.05 -15.65
C ALA A 181 7.02 -5.68 -15.86
N GLU A 182 6.24 -5.52 -14.79
CA GLU A 182 4.85 -5.08 -14.89
C GLU A 182 4.74 -3.61 -15.31
N ALA A 183 5.62 -2.73 -14.82
CA ALA A 183 5.68 -1.35 -15.27
C ALA A 183 6.03 -1.24 -16.75
N GLU A 184 6.95 -2.07 -17.24
CA GLU A 184 7.26 -2.17 -18.67
C GLU A 184 6.09 -2.71 -19.48
N ARG A 185 5.42 -3.78 -19.02
CA ARG A 185 4.19 -4.28 -19.64
C ARG A 185 3.13 -3.21 -19.73
N ARG A 186 2.87 -2.44 -18.66
CA ARG A 186 1.90 -1.34 -18.66
C ARG A 186 2.27 -0.23 -19.65
N ARG A 187 3.55 0.12 -19.77
CA ARG A 187 4.02 1.10 -20.78
C ARG A 187 3.87 0.59 -22.21
N GLN A 188 3.99 -0.71 -22.43
CA GLN A 188 3.78 -1.34 -23.73
C GLN A 188 2.29 -1.50 -24.06
N LEU A 189 1.46 -1.75 -23.05
CA LEU A 189 0.01 -1.93 -23.13
C LEU A 189 -0.76 -0.60 -23.08
N HIS A 190 -0.26 0.45 -23.76
CA HIS A 190 -1.06 1.66 -23.99
C HIS A 190 -2.32 1.30 -24.80
N LEU A 191 -3.38 0.91 -24.09
CA LEU A 191 -4.73 0.77 -24.64
C LEU A 191 -5.22 2.19 -24.97
N ASN A 192 -5.54 2.40 -26.24
CA ASN A 192 -6.16 3.60 -26.76
C ASN A 192 -7.60 3.71 -26.22
N GLY A 193 -7.74 4.17 -24.99
CA GLY A 193 -8.99 4.71 -24.44
C GLY A 193 -8.84 6.21 -24.19
N PRO A 194 -9.93 6.98 -24.14
CA PRO A 194 -9.87 8.40 -23.77
C PRO A 194 -9.11 8.55 -22.45
N ALA A 195 -8.01 9.29 -22.47
CA ALA A 195 -7.20 9.48 -21.29
C ALA A 195 -8.02 10.21 -20.23
N VAL A 196 -8.25 9.56 -19.08
CA VAL A 196 -8.93 10.19 -17.94
C VAL A 196 -8.04 11.33 -17.44
N GLY A 197 -8.39 12.58 -17.77
CA GLY A 197 -7.65 13.78 -17.38
C GLY A 197 -6.32 13.99 -18.12
N GLY A 198 -6.04 13.23 -19.19
CA GLY A 198 -4.96 13.57 -20.13
C GLY A 198 -5.35 14.79 -20.97
N PRO A 199 -4.42 15.41 -21.74
CA PRO A 199 -4.84 16.39 -22.72
C PRO A 199 -5.85 15.69 -23.62
N GLU A 200 -7.10 16.16 -23.59
CA GLU A 200 -8.10 15.77 -24.57
C GLU A 200 -7.39 15.90 -25.93
N THR A 201 -7.29 14.82 -26.70
CA THR A 201 -6.93 14.96 -28.10
C THR A 201 -8.04 15.79 -28.70
N GLY A 202 -7.83 17.10 -28.71
CA GLY A 202 -8.83 18.06 -29.17
C GLY A 202 -9.26 17.68 -30.57
N GLN A 203 -10.54 17.89 -30.87
CA GLN A 203 -11.12 17.58 -32.17
C GLN A 203 -10.27 18.10 -33.33
N GLU A 204 -9.59 19.24 -33.16
CA GLU A 204 -8.62 19.80 -34.11
C GLU A 204 -7.49 18.83 -34.51
N LYS A 205 -6.97 18.02 -33.58
CA LYS A 205 -5.94 16.99 -33.87
C LYS A 205 -6.54 15.75 -34.51
N VAL A 206 -7.80 15.43 -34.19
CA VAL A 206 -8.53 14.34 -34.84
C VAL A 206 -8.84 14.73 -36.29
N ASP A 207 -9.30 15.94 -36.51
CA ASP A 207 -9.55 16.53 -37.81
C ASP A 207 -8.26 16.64 -38.64
N GLU A 208 -7.12 17.04 -38.05
CA GLU A 208 -5.84 17.08 -38.77
C GLU A 208 -5.34 15.68 -39.19
N ILE A 209 -5.65 14.63 -38.42
CA ILE A 209 -5.29 13.25 -38.76
C ILE A 209 -6.24 12.71 -39.85
N ILE A 210 -7.54 12.98 -39.73
CA ILE A 210 -8.53 12.60 -40.74
C ILE A 210 -8.24 13.30 -42.07
N ASP A 211 -7.89 14.59 -42.05
CA ASP A 211 -7.56 15.38 -43.24
C ASP A 211 -6.21 14.99 -43.89
N LYS A 212 -5.30 14.36 -43.12
CA LYS A 212 -4.00 13.88 -43.63
C LYS A 212 -4.03 12.49 -44.25
N ASP A 213 -4.87 11.58 -43.73
CA ASP A 213 -4.88 10.17 -44.15
C ASP A 213 -6.11 9.78 -45.00
N LEU A 214 -7.18 10.61 -45.01
CA LEU A 214 -8.39 10.37 -45.80
C LEU A 214 -8.76 11.65 -46.54
N GLY A 215 -8.33 11.76 -47.81
CA GLY A 215 -8.81 12.85 -48.65
C GLY A 215 -10.33 12.78 -48.79
N GLN A 216 -11.00 13.92 -48.88
CA GLN A 216 -12.44 14.01 -49.17
C GLN A 216 -12.82 13.11 -50.38
N ASP A 217 -11.93 13.02 -51.37
CA ASP A 217 -12.05 12.16 -52.56
C ASP A 217 -12.12 10.66 -52.23
N ASP A 218 -11.42 10.19 -51.20
CA ASP A 218 -11.44 8.78 -50.76
C ASP A 218 -12.71 8.45 -49.96
N ILE A 219 -13.27 9.44 -49.27
CA ILE A 219 -14.53 9.31 -48.53
C ILE A 219 -15.70 9.29 -49.51
N ASP A 220 -15.70 10.18 -50.50
CA ASP A 220 -16.74 10.22 -51.53
C ASP A 220 -16.77 8.92 -52.35
N ALA A 221 -15.60 8.30 -52.59
CA ALA A 221 -15.48 7.00 -53.27
C ALA A 221 -16.05 5.79 -52.48
N LEU A 222 -16.37 5.93 -51.18
CA LEU A 222 -16.99 4.87 -50.37
C LEU A 222 -18.52 4.87 -50.46
N PHE A 223 -19.12 5.95 -50.97
CA PHE A 223 -20.57 6.13 -51.00
C PHE A 223 -21.16 6.23 -52.42
N ASP A 224 -20.32 6.14 -53.46
CA ASP A 224 -20.69 5.89 -54.87
C ASP A 224 -20.58 4.39 -55.23
#